data_AF-A0A4U5TXK4-F1
#
_entry.id   AF-A0A4U5TXK4-F1
#
_cell.length_a   1.000
_cell.length_b   1.000
_cell.length_c   1.000
_cell.angle_alpha   90.00
_cell.angle_beta   90.00
_cell.angle_gamma   90.00
#
_symmetry.space_group_name_H-M   'P 1'
#
loop_
_entity.id
_entity.type
_entity.pdbx_description
1 polymer ?
#
loop_
_entity_poly.entity_id
_entity_poly.type
_entity_poly.pdbx_seq_one_letter_code
_entity_poly.pdbx_strand_id
1 'polypeptide(L)'
;MITLEEKKLQGYKHKLLSFEKGEHKSQDVLEINPRGQNQFKSQGIKLIPDSPAEQALMYQRMMEGLTLTDKLNSVIYYDLLIPEEERHDSAVKRNREGLATELNLWEGYLQKVAAGSYLAGGFSLADVIVFPNIAYAFRFGLSAGRYPKLAKYYSLLKDRPSIKASRPPHWLASPQGYDILKDL
;
A
#
# COMPACT_ATOMS: atom_id res chain seq x y z
N MET A 1 -1.11 -6.31 8.45
CA MET A 1 -2.09 -7.06 9.26
C MET A 1 -3.55 -6.64 9.03
N ILE A 2 -3.85 -5.68 8.15
CA ILE A 2 -5.22 -5.19 7.91
C ILE A 2 -6.23 -6.34 7.72
N THR A 3 -5.93 -7.34 6.88
CA THR A 3 -6.81 -8.51 6.66
C THR A 3 -7.17 -9.26 7.95
N LEU A 4 -6.20 -9.48 8.85
CA LEU A 4 -6.44 -10.24 10.09
C LEU A 4 -7.39 -9.48 11.02
N GLU A 5 -7.17 -8.17 11.14
CA GLU A 5 -8.00 -7.26 11.94
C GLU A 5 -9.42 -7.17 11.38
N GLU A 6 -9.55 -7.00 10.06
CA GLU A 6 -10.85 -6.99 9.38
C GLU A 6 -11.62 -8.29 9.55
N LYS A 7 -10.90 -9.42 9.52
CA LYS A 7 -11.45 -10.76 9.74
C LYS A 7 -11.72 -11.06 11.21
N LYS A 8 -11.31 -10.18 12.13
CA LYS A 8 -11.41 -10.37 13.59
C LYS A 8 -10.79 -11.69 14.04
N LEU A 9 -9.72 -12.12 13.36
CA LEU A 9 -9.01 -13.34 13.72
C LEU A 9 -8.25 -13.10 15.03
N GLN A 10 -8.44 -13.97 16.01
CA GLN A 10 -7.77 -13.90 17.31
C GLN A 10 -6.82 -15.09 17.50
N GLY A 11 -5.85 -14.95 18.42
CA GLY A 11 -4.94 -16.04 18.79
C GLY A 11 -3.80 -16.30 17.79
N TYR A 12 -3.61 -15.44 16.77
CA TYR A 12 -2.46 -15.54 15.89
C TYR A 12 -1.18 -15.07 16.61
N LYS A 13 -0.11 -15.85 16.51
CA LYS A 13 1.21 -15.43 17.00
C LYS A 13 1.76 -14.37 16.03
N HIS A 14 2.09 -13.20 16.55
CA HIS A 14 2.81 -12.17 15.80
C HIS A 14 4.14 -11.88 16.48
N LYS A 15 5.20 -11.70 15.69
CA LYS A 15 6.53 -11.30 16.15
C LYS A 15 6.90 -10.07 15.35
N LEU A 16 7.11 -8.94 16.02
CA LEU A 16 7.66 -7.75 15.38
C LEU A 16 9.15 -8.01 15.11
N LEU A 17 9.57 -7.85 13.86
CA LEU A 17 10.95 -8.03 13.44
C LEU A 17 11.58 -6.67 13.13
N SER A 18 12.79 -6.45 13.64
CA SER A 18 13.60 -5.30 13.28
C SER A 18 14.32 -5.54 11.95
N PHE A 19 14.10 -4.63 10.99
CA PHE A 19 14.85 -4.64 9.73
C PHE A 19 16.30 -4.19 9.93
N GLU A 20 16.51 -3.18 10.77
CA GLU A 20 17.86 -2.67 11.12
C GLU A 20 18.75 -3.75 11.72
N LYS A 21 18.19 -4.61 12.58
CA LYS A 21 18.92 -5.72 13.20
C LYS A 21 18.96 -6.99 12.34
N GLY A 22 18.42 -6.96 11.12
CA GLY A 22 18.43 -8.11 10.20
C GLY A 22 17.53 -9.29 10.61
N GLU A 23 16.59 -9.11 11.54
CA GLU A 23 15.77 -10.20 12.10
C GLU A 23 14.84 -10.85 11.06
N HIS A 24 14.52 -10.14 9.98
CA HIS A 24 13.80 -10.65 8.81
C HIS A 24 14.56 -11.75 8.04
N LYS A 25 15.86 -11.95 8.35
CA LYS A 25 16.72 -13.00 7.77
C LYS A 25 17.01 -14.14 8.77
N SER A 26 16.36 -14.18 9.93
CA SER A 26 16.57 -15.26 10.90
C SER A 26 16.07 -16.60 10.35
N GLN A 27 16.70 -17.70 10.77
CA GLN A 27 16.38 -19.06 10.34
C GLN A 27 14.89 -19.40 10.51
N ASP A 28 14.30 -19.06 11.66
CA ASP A 28 12.88 -19.27 11.96
C ASP A 28 11.91 -18.61 10.96
N VAL A 29 12.31 -17.51 10.31
CA VAL A 29 11.47 -16.78 9.34
C VAL A 29 11.50 -17.43 7.97
N LEU A 30 12.64 -18.03 7.59
CA LEU A 30 12.85 -18.65 6.28
C LEU A 30 12.12 -19.99 6.14
N GLU A 31 11.80 -20.66 7.26
CA GLU A 31 11.19 -22.00 7.28
C GLU A 31 9.64 -22.01 7.08
N ILE A 32 8.96 -20.85 7.12
CA ILE A 32 7.50 -20.79 7.35
C ILE A 32 6.59 -20.68 6.10
N ASN A 33 7.08 -20.34 4.89
CA ASN A 33 6.16 -19.88 3.83
C ASN A 33 6.12 -20.67 2.50
N PRO A 34 5.16 -21.60 2.34
CA PRO A 34 4.67 -22.04 1.04
C PRO A 34 3.13 -21.93 0.90
N ARG A 35 2.63 -20.73 0.53
CA ARG A 35 1.38 -20.44 -0.22
C ARG A 35 0.04 -21.01 0.32
N GLY A 36 -0.62 -20.20 1.17
CA GLY A 36 -1.89 -20.50 1.86
C GLY A 36 -3.20 -20.32 1.08
N GLN A 37 -4.21 -21.08 1.48
CA GLN A 37 -5.57 -21.15 0.91
C GLN A 37 -6.65 -20.50 1.80
N ASN A 38 -7.80 -20.18 1.21
CA ASN A 38 -8.94 -19.46 1.81
C ASN A 38 -9.73 -20.27 2.88
N GLN A 39 -9.46 -20.04 4.17
CA GLN A 39 -10.13 -20.75 5.29
C GLN A 39 -11.18 -19.93 6.08
N PHE A 40 -11.31 -18.60 5.86
CA PHE A 40 -12.04 -17.70 6.78
C PHE A 40 -13.17 -16.87 6.12
N LYS A 41 -13.99 -17.50 5.27
CA LYS A 41 -15.07 -16.78 4.57
C LYS A 41 -16.16 -16.21 5.49
N SER A 42 -16.46 -16.88 6.61
CA SER A 42 -17.57 -16.54 7.52
C SER A 42 -17.19 -15.67 8.73
N GLN A 43 -15.91 -15.28 8.87
CA GLN A 43 -15.43 -14.49 10.02
C GLN A 43 -15.11 -13.04 9.61
N GLY A 44 -15.52 -12.09 10.46
CA GLY A 44 -15.30 -10.65 10.28
C GLY A 44 -15.88 -10.06 9.00
N ILE A 45 -15.24 -9.02 8.46
CA ILE A 45 -15.69 -8.35 7.24
C ILE A 45 -15.39 -9.22 6.01
N LYS A 46 -16.34 -9.24 5.08
CA LYS A 46 -16.18 -9.88 3.78
C LYS A 46 -15.33 -8.98 2.88
N LEU A 47 -14.14 -9.45 2.49
CA LEU A 47 -13.17 -8.68 1.68
C LEU A 47 -13.20 -9.03 0.19
N ILE A 48 -13.96 -10.06 -0.19
CA ILE A 48 -14.20 -10.45 -1.59
C ILE A 48 -15.68 -10.17 -1.85
N PRO A 49 -16.03 -9.27 -2.80
CA PRO A 49 -17.42 -8.97 -3.13
C PRO A 49 -18.20 -10.22 -3.57
N ASP A 50 -19.53 -10.17 -3.59
CA ASP A 50 -20.35 -11.32 -4.03
C ASP A 50 -20.66 -11.28 -5.53
N SER A 51 -20.80 -10.08 -6.11
CA SER A 51 -21.11 -9.96 -7.53
C SER A 51 -19.88 -10.28 -8.39
N PRO A 52 -20.04 -11.06 -9.48
CA PRO A 52 -18.92 -11.35 -10.38
C PRO A 52 -18.23 -10.09 -10.93
N ALA A 53 -19.00 -9.03 -11.21
CA ALA A 53 -18.47 -7.77 -11.71
C ALA A 53 -17.57 -7.06 -10.68
N GLU A 54 -18.01 -6.96 -9.43
CA GLU A 54 -17.20 -6.35 -8.37
C GLU A 54 -16.00 -7.23 -7.99
N GLN A 55 -16.14 -8.56 -8.04
CA GLN A 55 -15.01 -9.46 -7.84
C GLN A 55 -13.93 -9.28 -8.92
N ALA A 56 -14.34 -9.20 -10.20
CA ALA A 56 -13.41 -8.98 -11.30
C ALA A 56 -12.68 -7.65 -11.14
N LEU A 57 -13.41 -6.58 -10.82
CA LEU A 57 -12.83 -5.27 -10.56
C LEU A 57 -11.88 -5.29 -9.35
N MET A 58 -12.26 -5.98 -8.27
CA MET A 58 -11.44 -6.13 -7.07
C MET A 58 -10.12 -6.84 -7.38
N TYR A 59 -10.16 -7.99 -8.09
CA TYR A 59 -8.94 -8.71 -8.44
C TYR A 59 -8.06 -7.90 -9.40
N GLN A 60 -8.67 -7.20 -10.37
CA GLN A 60 -7.94 -6.31 -11.26
C GLN A 60 -7.18 -5.24 -10.46
N ARG A 61 -7.87 -4.49 -9.58
CA ARG A 61 -7.24 -3.44 -8.76
C ARG A 61 -6.21 -4.01 -7.78
N MET A 62 -6.46 -5.19 -7.22
CA MET A 62 -5.51 -5.88 -6.35
C MET A 62 -4.20 -6.19 -7.07
N MET A 63 -4.27 -6.70 -8.30
CA MET A 63 -3.09 -7.03 -9.10
C MET A 63 -2.39 -5.78 -9.62
N GLU A 64 -3.13 -4.79 -10.12
CA GLU A 64 -2.56 -3.49 -10.54
C GLU A 64 -1.86 -2.77 -9.38
N GLY A 65 -2.33 -2.95 -8.14
CA GLY A 65 -1.68 -2.40 -6.95
C GLY A 65 -0.23 -2.88 -6.75
N LEU A 66 0.13 -4.04 -7.30
CA LEU A 66 1.51 -4.53 -7.30
C LEU A 66 2.39 -3.68 -8.22
N THR A 67 1.89 -3.29 -9.39
CA THR A 67 2.58 -2.36 -10.31
C THR A 67 2.81 -1.01 -9.64
N LEU A 68 1.81 -0.48 -8.92
CA LEU A 68 1.98 0.75 -8.14
C LEU A 68 3.11 0.63 -7.11
N THR A 69 3.19 -0.51 -6.42
CA THR A 69 4.26 -0.82 -5.46
C THR A 69 5.62 -0.76 -6.14
N ASP A 70 5.76 -1.40 -7.30
CA ASP A 70 7.02 -1.44 -8.06
C ASP A 70 7.45 -0.04 -8.55
N LYS A 71 6.50 0.78 -9.03
CA LYS A 71 6.77 2.15 -9.48
C LYS A 71 7.19 3.05 -8.33
N LEU A 72 6.54 2.94 -7.16
CA LEU A 72 6.95 3.68 -5.97
C LEU A 72 8.37 3.29 -5.55
N ASN A 73 8.64 1.99 -5.47
CA ASN A 73 9.95 1.45 -5.09
C ASN A 73 11.06 1.88 -6.07
N SER A 74 10.76 1.94 -7.37
CA SER A 74 11.72 2.35 -8.41
C SER A 74 12.21 3.79 -8.25
N VAL A 75 11.41 4.67 -7.65
CA VAL A 75 11.82 6.05 -7.34
C VAL A 75 12.43 6.09 -5.94
N ILE A 76 11.69 5.61 -4.94
CA ILE A 76 12.07 5.76 -3.52
C ILE A 76 13.38 5.04 -3.22
N TYR A 77 13.54 3.78 -3.60
CA TYR A 77 14.76 3.04 -3.28
C TYR A 77 15.93 3.43 -4.17
N TYR A 78 15.69 3.92 -5.38
CA TYR A 78 16.77 4.47 -6.19
C TYR A 78 17.35 5.72 -5.52
N ASP A 79 16.50 6.61 -5.02
CA ASP A 79 16.93 7.82 -4.30
C ASP A 79 17.49 7.54 -2.89
N LEU A 80 17.14 6.42 -2.24
CA LEU A 80 17.64 6.07 -0.91
C LEU A 80 18.92 5.23 -0.92
N LEU A 81 19.07 4.32 -1.89
CA LEU A 81 20.11 3.30 -1.85
C LEU A 81 21.28 3.59 -2.79
N ILE A 82 21.05 4.38 -3.84
CA ILE A 82 22.10 4.70 -4.82
C ILE A 82 22.67 6.08 -4.47
N PRO A 83 23.99 6.22 -4.22
CA PRO A 83 24.65 7.51 -4.00
C PRO A 83 24.34 8.48 -5.14
N GLU A 84 24.22 9.77 -4.84
CA GLU A 84 23.78 10.79 -5.82
C GLU A 84 24.71 10.82 -7.04
N GLU A 85 26.01 10.69 -6.82
CA GLU A 85 27.07 10.63 -7.82
C GLU A 85 27.04 9.37 -8.71
N GLU A 86 26.36 8.31 -8.27
CA GLU A 86 26.19 7.06 -9.02
C GLU A 86 24.86 7.01 -9.81
N ARG A 87 23.99 8.02 -9.66
CA ARG A 87 22.68 8.03 -10.32
C ARG A 87 22.82 8.42 -11.78
N HIS A 88 22.10 7.70 -12.62
CA HIS A 88 21.95 8.06 -14.03
C HIS A 88 20.72 8.95 -14.22
N ASP A 89 20.91 10.15 -14.77
CA ASP A 89 19.82 11.10 -15.06
C ASP A 89 18.67 10.48 -15.85
N SER A 90 19.01 9.62 -16.83
CA SER A 90 18.03 8.90 -17.64
C SER A 90 17.18 7.93 -16.83
N ALA A 91 17.77 7.26 -15.82
CA ALA A 91 17.06 6.36 -14.93
C ALA A 91 16.15 7.16 -13.97
N VAL A 92 16.66 8.25 -13.38
CA VAL A 92 15.87 9.14 -12.52
C VAL A 92 14.64 9.66 -13.26
N LYS A 93 14.85 10.23 -14.46
CA LYS A 93 13.77 10.76 -15.30
C LYS A 93 12.72 9.70 -15.62
N ARG A 94 13.15 8.55 -16.15
CA ARG A 94 12.25 7.44 -16.54
C ARG A 94 11.45 6.92 -15.34
N ASN A 95 12.08 6.76 -14.19
CA ASN A 95 11.41 6.24 -13.00
C ASN A 95 10.37 7.24 -12.49
N ARG A 96 10.70 8.54 -12.44
CA ARG A 96 9.78 9.61 -12.02
C ARG A 96 8.60 9.77 -12.99
N GLU A 97 8.84 9.79 -14.30
CA GLU A 97 7.78 9.85 -15.31
C GLU A 97 6.87 8.60 -15.25
N GLY A 98 7.47 7.42 -15.05
CA GLY A 98 6.74 6.17 -14.89
C GLY A 98 5.84 6.17 -13.65
N LEU A 99 6.34 6.66 -12.50
CA LEU A 99 5.54 6.78 -11.28
C LEU A 99 4.45 7.85 -11.43
N ALA A 100 4.74 9.00 -12.05
CA ALA A 100 3.74 10.03 -12.28
C ALA A 100 2.58 9.53 -13.16
N THR A 101 2.91 8.76 -14.20
CA THR A 101 1.91 8.12 -15.08
C THR A 101 1.04 7.14 -14.30
N GLU A 102 1.65 6.29 -13.48
CA GLU A 102 0.93 5.33 -12.63
C GLU A 102 0.02 6.05 -11.63
N LEU A 103 0.51 7.07 -10.92
CA LEU A 103 -0.30 7.83 -9.97
C LEU A 103 -1.49 8.53 -10.63
N ASN A 104 -1.31 9.07 -11.85
CA ASN A 104 -2.40 9.65 -12.62
C ASN A 104 -3.46 8.62 -13.01
N LEU A 105 -3.07 7.37 -13.29
CA LEU A 105 -4.01 6.28 -13.54
C LEU A 105 -4.88 6.01 -12.29
N TRP A 106 -4.25 5.89 -11.11
CA TRP A 106 -4.96 5.69 -9.85
C TRP A 106 -5.85 6.87 -9.45
N GLU A 107 -5.37 8.10 -9.66
CA GLU A 107 -6.16 9.31 -9.51
C GLU A 107 -7.41 9.27 -10.40
N GLY A 108 -7.24 8.85 -11.66
CA GLY A 108 -8.34 8.65 -12.62
C GLY A 108 -9.32 7.54 -12.24
N TYR A 109 -8.85 6.46 -11.61
CA TYR A 109 -9.73 5.43 -11.05
C TYR A 109 -10.56 5.98 -9.88
N LEU A 110 -9.92 6.66 -8.92
CA LEU A 110 -10.61 7.23 -7.76
C LEU A 110 -11.57 8.36 -8.12
N GLN A 111 -11.32 9.08 -9.22
CA GLN A 111 -12.27 10.06 -9.77
C GLN A 111 -13.59 9.43 -10.20
N LYS A 112 -13.59 8.14 -10.59
CA LYS A 112 -14.79 7.40 -11.04
C LYS A 112 -15.49 6.65 -9.91
N VAL A 113 -14.85 6.51 -8.75
CA VAL A 113 -15.43 5.86 -7.58
C VAL A 113 -16.49 6.77 -6.95
N ALA A 114 -17.63 6.20 -6.57
CA ALA A 114 -18.70 6.93 -5.89
C ALA A 114 -18.21 7.53 -4.57
N ALA A 115 -18.77 8.68 -4.16
CA ALA A 115 -18.37 9.32 -2.92
C ALA A 115 -18.60 8.37 -1.71
N GLY A 116 -17.56 8.18 -0.88
CA GLY A 116 -17.61 7.28 0.27
C GLY A 116 -17.45 5.79 -0.06
N SER A 117 -17.24 5.46 -1.33
CA SER A 117 -16.93 4.11 -1.80
C SER A 117 -15.42 3.87 -1.90
N TYR A 118 -15.04 2.62 -2.13
CA TYR A 118 -13.69 2.10 -2.17
C TYR A 118 -13.32 1.63 -3.59
N LEU A 119 -12.13 1.06 -3.78
CA LEU A 119 -11.58 0.76 -5.11
C LEU A 119 -12.44 -0.19 -5.96
N ALA A 120 -13.26 -1.02 -5.32
CA ALA A 120 -14.17 -1.96 -5.97
C ALA A 120 -15.56 -1.97 -5.32
N GLY A 121 -16.07 -0.79 -4.93
CA GLY A 121 -17.37 -0.66 -4.28
C GLY A 121 -17.23 -0.68 -2.74
N GLY A 122 -17.55 -1.80 -2.12
CA GLY A 122 -17.31 -2.02 -0.69
C GLY A 122 -15.81 -2.18 -0.36
N PHE A 123 -15.44 -2.02 0.92
CA PHE A 123 -14.06 -2.22 1.37
C PHE A 123 -13.64 -3.68 1.11
N SER A 124 -12.53 -3.87 0.40
CA SER A 124 -12.17 -5.17 -0.17
C SER A 124 -10.67 -5.47 -0.11
N LEU A 125 -10.25 -6.63 -0.61
CA LEU A 125 -8.82 -6.96 -0.75
C LEU A 125 -8.05 -5.97 -1.64
N ALA A 126 -8.72 -5.31 -2.59
CA ALA A 126 -8.09 -4.25 -3.38
C ALA A 126 -7.59 -3.13 -2.47
N ASP A 127 -8.41 -2.68 -1.52
CA ASP A 127 -8.05 -1.61 -0.58
C ASP A 127 -6.98 -2.07 0.42
N VAL A 128 -7.05 -3.32 0.86
CA VAL A 128 -6.04 -3.92 1.74
C VAL A 128 -4.64 -3.88 1.10
N ILE A 129 -4.54 -4.10 -0.21
CA ILE A 129 -3.27 -4.15 -0.93
C ILE A 129 -2.82 -2.76 -1.38
N VAL A 130 -3.75 -1.91 -1.86
CA VAL A 130 -3.40 -0.60 -2.43
C VAL A 130 -3.21 0.47 -1.35
N PHE A 131 -4.02 0.47 -0.29
CA PHE A 131 -3.95 1.53 0.73
C PHE A 131 -2.56 1.69 1.37
N PRO A 132 -1.84 0.62 1.77
CA PRO A 132 -0.49 0.76 2.31
C PRO A 132 0.46 1.51 1.37
N ASN A 133 0.34 1.30 0.06
CA ASN A 133 1.15 1.97 -0.95
C ASN A 133 0.79 3.46 -1.08
N ILE A 134 -0.50 3.81 -1.00
CA ILE A 134 -0.93 5.21 -1.00
C ILE A 134 -0.46 5.92 0.29
N ALA A 135 -0.62 5.28 1.45
CA ALA A 135 -0.11 5.81 2.70
C ALA A 135 1.41 6.00 2.67
N TYR A 136 2.12 5.05 2.04
CA TYR A 136 3.56 5.13 1.81
C TYR A 136 3.93 6.30 0.89
N ALA A 137 3.24 6.49 -0.22
CA ALA A 137 3.49 7.63 -1.11
C ALA A 137 3.35 8.98 -0.38
N PHE A 138 2.29 9.17 0.42
CA PHE A 138 2.13 10.38 1.24
C PHE A 138 3.19 10.51 2.34
N ARG A 139 3.60 9.39 2.96
CA ARG A 139 4.72 9.36 3.91
C ARG A 139 6.03 9.84 3.27
N PHE A 140 6.19 9.63 1.97
CA PHE A 140 7.35 10.03 1.17
C PHE A 140 7.17 11.37 0.44
N GLY A 141 6.17 12.16 0.83
CA GLY A 141 6.05 13.56 0.43
C GLY A 141 5.16 13.78 -0.79
N LEU A 142 4.36 12.80 -1.22
CA LEU A 142 3.45 12.98 -2.34
C LEU A 142 2.50 14.18 -2.11
N SER A 143 2.42 15.08 -3.09
CA SER A 143 1.61 16.30 -2.98
C SER A 143 0.11 16.02 -3.03
N ALA A 144 -0.59 16.30 -1.94
CA ALA A 144 -2.05 16.23 -1.88
C ALA A 144 -2.75 17.24 -2.81
N GLY A 145 -2.09 18.36 -3.13
CA GLY A 145 -2.61 19.36 -4.06
C GLY A 145 -2.60 18.86 -5.51
N ARG A 146 -1.58 18.07 -5.87
CA ARG A 146 -1.47 17.47 -7.20
C ARG A 146 -2.33 16.21 -7.37
N TYR A 147 -2.51 15.46 -6.28
CA TYR A 147 -3.26 14.20 -6.27
C TYR A 147 -4.43 14.22 -5.26
N PRO A 148 -5.44 15.09 -5.46
CA PRO A 148 -6.52 15.30 -4.49
C PRO A 148 -7.42 14.09 -4.28
N LYS A 149 -7.63 13.21 -5.28
CA LYS A 149 -8.46 12.00 -5.12
C LYS A 149 -7.73 10.95 -4.32
N LEU A 150 -6.45 10.73 -4.58
CA LEU A 150 -5.59 9.90 -3.73
C LEU A 150 -5.55 10.44 -2.29
N ALA A 151 -5.44 11.76 -2.10
CA ALA A 151 -5.45 12.38 -0.77
C ALA A 151 -6.80 12.19 -0.04
N LYS A 152 -7.91 12.30 -0.76
CA LYS A 152 -9.25 12.03 -0.23
C LYS A 152 -9.40 10.56 0.15
N TYR A 153 -8.94 9.64 -0.69
CA TYR A 153 -8.95 8.20 -0.42
C TYR A 153 -8.09 7.84 0.80
N TYR A 154 -6.88 8.41 0.90
CA TYR A 154 -6.03 8.27 2.08
C TYR A 154 -6.76 8.76 3.34
N SER A 155 -7.37 9.94 3.29
CA SER A 155 -8.09 10.52 4.43
C SER A 155 -9.30 9.70 4.87
N LEU A 156 -9.99 9.07 3.91
CA LEU A 156 -11.11 8.16 4.17
C LEU A 156 -10.69 6.93 4.97
N LEU A 157 -9.49 6.39 4.70
CA LEU A 157 -9.05 5.09 5.20
C LEU A 157 -8.06 5.16 6.38
N LYS A 158 -7.26 6.23 6.50
CA LYS A 158 -6.23 6.34 7.54
C LYS A 158 -6.75 6.15 8.96
N ASP A 159 -8.03 6.48 9.18
CA ASP A 159 -8.68 6.40 10.49
C ASP A 159 -9.50 5.12 10.71
N ARG A 160 -9.47 4.18 9.76
CA ARG A 160 -10.09 2.88 9.91
C ARG A 160 -9.40 2.09 11.04
N PRO A 161 -10.15 1.43 11.95
CA PRO A 161 -9.55 0.74 13.10
C PRO A 161 -8.45 -0.27 12.74
N SER A 162 -8.65 -1.09 11.72
CA SER A 162 -7.67 -2.06 11.23
C SER A 162 -6.39 -1.41 10.69
N ILE A 163 -6.52 -0.24 10.07
CA ILE A 163 -5.39 0.54 9.55
C ILE A 163 -4.62 1.18 10.69
N LYS A 164 -5.30 1.77 11.68
CA LYS A 164 -4.63 2.31 12.87
C LYS A 164 -3.87 1.22 13.62
N ALA A 165 -4.49 0.06 13.82
CA ALA A 165 -3.90 -1.08 14.53
C ALA A 165 -2.66 -1.66 13.81
N SER A 166 -2.60 -1.53 12.48
CA SER A 166 -1.49 -2.04 11.68
C SER A 166 -0.54 -0.96 11.17
N ARG A 167 -0.67 0.28 11.67
CA ARG A 167 0.21 1.39 11.31
C ARG A 167 1.64 1.07 11.77
N PRO A 168 2.67 1.29 10.93
CA PRO A 168 4.04 1.05 11.34
C PRO A 168 4.40 1.87 12.59
N PRO A 169 4.82 1.23 13.71
CA PRO A 169 5.04 1.94 14.97
C PRO A 169 6.10 3.05 14.86
N HIS A 170 7.13 2.85 14.05
CA HIS A 170 8.19 3.83 13.84
C HIS A 170 7.70 5.13 13.15
N TRP A 171 6.57 5.10 12.44
CA TRP A 171 5.96 6.33 11.87
C TRP A 171 5.32 7.23 12.93
N LEU A 172 4.99 6.68 14.11
CA LEU A 172 4.51 7.49 15.24
C LEU A 172 5.68 8.21 15.92
N ALA A 173 6.84 7.55 16.00
CA ALA A 173 8.06 8.11 16.58
C ALA A 173 8.74 9.16 15.67
N SER A 174 8.58 9.04 14.35
CA SER A 174 9.08 10.00 13.37
C SER A 174 7.92 10.55 12.54
N PRO A 175 7.19 11.58 13.02
CA PRO A 175 6.06 12.14 12.28
C PRO A 175 6.50 12.89 11.03
N GLN A 176 7.70 13.50 11.02
CA GLN A 176 8.30 14.06 9.82
C GLN A 176 8.50 12.95 8.78
N GLY A 177 7.83 13.11 7.62
CA GLY A 177 7.95 12.25 6.45
C GLY A 177 9.30 12.38 5.76
N TYR A 178 9.36 11.81 4.55
CA TYR A 178 10.44 12.06 3.61
C TYR A 178 9.94 12.99 2.49
N ASP A 179 10.88 13.58 1.78
CA ASP A 179 10.61 14.58 0.74
C ASP A 179 10.83 14.07 -0.69
N ILE A 180 11.10 12.76 -0.86
CA ILE A 180 11.54 12.18 -2.14
C ILE A 180 10.51 12.41 -3.27
N LEU A 181 9.22 12.39 -2.95
CA LEU A 181 8.12 12.54 -3.89
C LEU A 181 7.50 13.95 -3.92
N LYS A 182 8.10 14.95 -3.24
CA LYS A 182 7.51 16.30 -3.14
C LYS A 182 7.40 17.02 -4.48
N ASP A 183 8.35 16.76 -5.36
CA ASP A 183 8.46 17.38 -6.69
C ASP A 183 7.84 16.50 -7.80
N LEU A 184 7.22 15.37 -7.43
CA LEU A 184 6.63 14.44 -8.39
C LEU A 184 5.33 14.96 -8.99
#